data_AF-A0A9E4VJJ0-F1
#
_entry.id   AF-A0A9E4VJJ0-F1
#
_cell.length_a   1.000
_cell.length_b   1.000
_cell.length_c   1.000
_cell.angle_alpha   90.00
_cell.angle_beta   90.00
_cell.angle_gamma   90.00
#
_symmetry.space_group_name_H-M   'P 1'
#
loop_
_entity.id
_entity.type
_entity.pdbx_description
1 polymer ?
#
loop_
_entity_poly.entity_id
_entity_poly.type
_entity_poly.pdbx_seq_one_letter_code
_entity_poly.pdbx_strand_id
1 'polypeptide(L)'
;MGFLVFMGIVVGSLAGFLLLRTLTARRGPTTALVRIGIAGGENEAQLWRQALTHAGIWSRIIGGNLGAYRALGYEHELWVKESDAESARDVLGIEEAP
;
A
#
# COMPACT_ATOMS: atom_id res chain seq x y z
N MET A 1 -47.45 26.29 -1.54
CA MET A 1 -46.33 26.45 -2.51
C MET A 1 -44.95 26.30 -1.84
N GLY A 2 -44.69 26.82 -0.63
CA GLY A 2 -43.35 26.79 0.00
C GLY A 2 -42.82 25.41 0.47
N PHE A 3 -43.71 24.48 0.88
CA PHE A 3 -43.29 23.19 1.44
C PHE A 3 -42.61 22.25 0.41
N LEU A 4 -43.08 22.27 -0.84
CA LEU A 4 -42.52 21.46 -1.93
C LEU A 4 -41.12 21.92 -2.33
N VAL A 5 -40.85 23.23 -2.26
CA VAL A 5 -39.53 23.80 -2.55
C VAL A 5 -38.51 23.40 -1.47
N PHE A 6 -38.94 23.42 -0.20
CA PHE A 6 -38.08 23.02 0.92
C PHE A 6 -37.69 21.53 0.85
N MET A 7 -38.66 20.67 0.52
CA MET A 7 -38.41 19.24 0.31
C MET A 7 -37.43 18.98 -0.85
N GLY A 8 -37.56 19.72 -1.96
CA GLY A 8 -36.62 19.63 -3.09
C GLY A 8 -35.18 19.99 -2.71
N ILE A 9 -34.99 21.00 -1.86
CA ILE A 9 -33.66 21.42 -1.39
C ILE A 9 -33.04 20.36 -0.46
N VAL A 10 -33.82 19.81 0.48
CA VAL A 10 -33.34 18.78 1.41
C VAL A 10 -32.96 17.50 0.67
N VAL A 11 -33.81 17.05 -0.27
CA VAL A 11 -33.56 15.85 -1.07
C VAL A 11 -32.38 16.06 -2.04
N GLY A 12 -32.29 17.22 -2.68
CA GLY A 12 -31.17 17.58 -3.56
C GLY A 12 -29.84 17.67 -2.82
N SER A 13 -29.86 18.19 -1.59
CA SER A 13 -28.67 18.31 -0.73
C SER A 13 -28.18 16.96 -0.25
N LEU A 14 -29.09 16.04 0.10
CA LEU A 14 -28.74 14.68 0.50
C LEU A 14 -28.17 13.87 -0.67
N ALA A 15 -28.80 13.96 -1.85
CA ALA A 15 -28.32 13.29 -3.06
C ALA A 15 -26.95 13.85 -3.52
N GLY A 16 -26.78 15.18 -3.48
CA GLY A 16 -25.51 15.85 -3.77
C GLY A 16 -24.41 15.48 -2.77
N PHE A 17 -24.74 15.39 -1.48
CA PHE A 17 -23.81 14.95 -0.44
C PHE A 17 -23.37 13.49 -0.61
N LEU A 18 -24.30 12.59 -0.95
CA LEU A 18 -23.98 11.17 -1.21
C LEU A 18 -23.15 10.99 -2.49
N LEU A 19 -23.44 11.76 -3.56
CA LEU A 19 -22.63 11.78 -4.77
C LEU A 19 -21.22 12.35 -4.53
N LEU A 20 -21.10 13.42 -3.75
CA LEU A 20 -19.80 13.99 -3.40
C LEU A 20 -18.96 13.02 -2.54
N ARG A 21 -19.61 12.27 -1.64
CA ARG A 21 -18.96 11.26 -0.79
C ARG A 21 -18.46 10.06 -1.58
N THR A 22 -19.20 9.62 -2.60
CA THR A 22 -18.77 8.52 -3.48
C THR A 22 -17.62 8.91 -4.41
N LEU A 23 -17.55 10.18 -4.81
CA LEU A 23 -16.44 10.70 -5.62
C LEU A 23 -15.14 10.87 -4.80
N THR A 24 -15.25 11.33 -3.56
CA THR A 24 -14.09 11.48 -2.66
C THR A 24 -13.51 10.16 -2.16
N ALA A 25 -14.32 9.10 -2.07
CA ALA A 25 -13.85 7.75 -1.73
C ALA A 25 -12.95 7.11 -2.80
N ARG A 26 -12.90 7.64 -4.03
CA ARG A 26 -12.06 7.11 -5.12
C ARG A 26 -10.61 7.57 -5.08
N ARG A 27 -10.27 8.60 -4.30
CA ARG A 27 -8.87 8.89 -3.97
C ARG A 27 -8.48 7.92 -2.85
N GLY A 28 -8.12 6.70 -3.24
CA GLY A 28 -7.51 5.75 -2.32
C GLY A 28 -6.32 6.42 -1.62
N PRO A 29 -6.07 6.12 -0.33
CA PRO A 29 -4.94 6.70 0.38
C PRO A 29 -3.67 6.40 -0.41
N THR A 30 -2.95 7.44 -0.82
CA THR A 30 -1.55 7.33 -1.24
C THR A 30 -0.78 6.84 -0.03
N THR A 31 -0.75 5.52 0.12
CA THR A 31 -0.07 4.87 1.24
C THR A 31 1.41 4.94 0.91
N ALA A 32 2.16 5.72 1.67
CA ALA A 32 3.60 5.81 1.51
C ALA A 32 4.20 4.40 1.70
N LEU A 33 5.09 4.03 0.79
CA LEU A 33 5.80 2.76 0.83
C LEU A 33 7.22 3.01 1.30
N VAL A 34 7.67 2.19 2.23
CA VAL A 34 9.02 2.24 2.79
C VAL A 34 9.74 0.96 2.43
N ARG A 35 11.00 1.10 1.99
CA ARG A 35 11.89 -0.04 1.73
C ARG A 35 12.41 -0.57 3.06
N ILE A 36 12.21 -1.85 3.30
CA ILE A 36 12.66 -2.54 4.52
C ILE A 36 14.04 -3.14 4.33
N GLY A 37 14.32 -3.70 3.16
CA GLY A 37 15.59 -4.32 2.88
C GLY A 37 15.73 -4.76 1.44
N ILE A 38 16.94 -5.20 1.12
CA ILE A 38 17.30 -5.82 -0.15
C ILE A 38 17.59 -7.29 0.15
N ALA A 39 16.83 -8.19 -0.45
CA ALA A 39 17.11 -9.61 -0.38
C ALA A 39 18.24 -9.97 -1.36
N GLY A 40 19.12 -10.88 -0.94
CA GLY A 40 20.25 -11.39 -1.72
C GLY A 40 19.85 -12.28 -2.89
N GLY A 41 18.56 -12.62 -3.03
CA GLY A 41 18.01 -13.32 -4.18
C GLY A 41 16.51 -13.57 -4.09
N GLU A 42 15.94 -14.12 -5.17
CA GLU A 42 14.50 -14.39 -5.30
C GLU A 42 13.98 -15.26 -4.16
N ASN A 43 14.69 -16.35 -3.81
CA ASN A 43 14.25 -17.26 -2.75
C ASN A 43 14.14 -16.55 -1.38
N GLU A 44 15.10 -15.69 -1.05
CA GLU A 44 15.08 -14.92 0.20
C GLU A 44 13.93 -13.89 0.19
N ALA A 45 13.74 -13.18 -0.93
CA ALA A 45 12.64 -12.24 -1.08
C ALA A 45 11.27 -12.93 -0.90
N GLN A 46 11.12 -14.14 -1.44
CA GLN A 46 9.90 -14.95 -1.29
C GLN A 46 9.68 -15.38 0.17
N LEU A 47 10.74 -15.78 0.88
CA LEU A 47 10.66 -16.14 2.30
C LEU A 47 10.25 -14.93 3.15
N TRP A 48 10.84 -13.76 2.91
CA TRP A 48 10.46 -12.53 3.60
C TRP A 48 9.00 -12.16 3.35
N ARG A 49 8.54 -12.26 2.10
CA ARG A 49 7.14 -12.03 1.75
C ARG A 49 6.21 -13.00 2.48
N GLN A 50 6.58 -14.28 2.57
CA GLN A 50 5.80 -15.28 3.32
C GLN A 50 5.76 -14.93 4.81
N ALA A 51 6.88 -14.59 5.43
CA ALA A 51 6.95 -14.20 6.84
C ALA A 51 6.05 -13.00 7.14
N LEU A 52 6.11 -11.95 6.32
CA LEU A 52 5.25 -10.78 6.46
C LEU A 52 3.77 -11.11 6.23
N THR A 53 3.47 -11.99 5.28
CA THR A 53 2.09 -12.45 5.04
C THR A 53 1.54 -13.21 6.25
N HIS A 54 2.33 -14.06 6.88
CA HIS A 54 1.96 -14.76 8.12
C HIS A 54 1.73 -13.80 9.29
N ALA A 55 2.47 -12.68 9.33
CA ALA A 55 2.26 -11.60 10.30
C ALA A 55 1.08 -10.67 9.94
N GLY A 56 0.38 -10.89 8.83
CA GLY A 56 -0.73 -10.06 8.37
C GLY A 56 -0.29 -8.72 7.76
N ILE A 57 0.99 -8.57 7.43
CA ILE A 57 1.59 -7.35 6.88
C ILE A 57 1.59 -7.42 5.35
N TRP A 58 1.07 -6.36 4.71
CA TRP A 58 1.13 -6.26 3.27
C TRP A 58 2.55 -5.88 2.82
N SER A 59 3.08 -6.60 1.84
CA SER A 59 4.40 -6.34 1.27
C SER A 59 4.39 -6.47 -0.25
N ARG A 60 5.36 -5.80 -0.87
CA ARG A 60 5.61 -5.84 -2.30
C ARG A 60 7.09 -6.02 -2.56
N ILE A 61 7.43 -7.00 -3.36
CA ILE A 61 8.79 -7.16 -3.90
C ILE A 61 8.86 -6.32 -5.18
N ILE A 62 9.83 -5.41 -5.24
CA ILE A 62 10.15 -4.61 -6.42
C ILE A 62 11.56 -5.01 -6.86
N GLY A 63 11.72 -5.27 -8.15
CA GLY A 63 12.89 -5.99 -8.67
C GLY A 63 12.53 -7.44 -9.00
N GLY A 64 13.51 -8.20 -9.47
CA GLY A 64 13.28 -9.59 -9.91
C GLY A 64 12.64 -9.69 -11.30
N ASN A 65 13.41 -9.37 -12.34
CA ASN A 65 13.19 -9.96 -13.65
C ASN A 65 14.56 -10.18 -14.31
N LEU A 66 14.90 -11.45 -14.56
CA LEU A 66 16.03 -11.89 -15.38
C LEU A 66 15.77 -11.55 -16.85
N GLY A 67 15.63 -10.27 -17.16
CA GLY A 67 15.47 -9.75 -18.52
C GLY A 67 16.84 -9.38 -19.10
N ALA A 68 17.44 -10.30 -19.85
CA ALA A 68 18.55 -10.11 -20.81
C ALA A 68 19.91 -9.56 -20.34
N TYR A 69 20.04 -8.87 -19.20
CA TYR A 69 21.29 -8.23 -18.79
C TYR A 69 21.78 -8.67 -17.40
N ARG A 70 22.52 -9.78 -17.33
CA ARG A 70 23.18 -10.30 -16.09
C ARG A 70 24.16 -9.34 -15.40
N ALA A 71 24.46 -8.17 -15.97
CA ALA A 71 25.59 -7.33 -15.57
C ALA A 71 25.24 -6.19 -14.59
N LEU A 72 23.96 -5.92 -14.35
CA LEU A 72 23.54 -4.95 -13.33
C LEU A 72 23.07 -5.75 -12.11
N GLY A 73 23.61 -5.47 -10.92
CA GLY A 73 23.22 -6.16 -9.69
C GLY A 73 21.71 -6.02 -9.47
N TYR A 74 20.96 -7.08 -9.78
CA TYR A 74 19.52 -7.11 -9.62
C TYR A 74 19.19 -7.39 -8.16
N GLU A 75 18.92 -6.32 -7.43
CA GLU A 75 18.52 -6.34 -6.04
C GLU A 75 17.00 -6.58 -5.93
N HIS A 76 16.60 -7.46 -5.01
CA HIS A 76 15.18 -7.73 -4.75
C HIS A 76 14.76 -6.88 -3.55
N GLU A 77 14.23 -5.69 -3.81
CA GLU A 77 13.83 -4.77 -2.77
C GLU A 77 12.47 -5.15 -2.19
N LEU A 78 12.38 -5.20 -0.87
CA LEU A 78 11.13 -5.42 -0.16
C LEU A 78 10.56 -4.10 0.34
N TRP A 79 9.34 -3.81 -0.07
CA TRP A 79 8.60 -2.61 0.26
C TRP A 79 7.34 -2.95 1.05
N VAL A 80 7.07 -2.18 2.10
CA VAL A 80 5.85 -2.31 2.93
C VAL A 80 5.21 -0.94 3.11
N LYS A 81 4.01 -0.91 3.70
CA LYS A 81 3.38 0.35 4.08
C LYS A 81 4.19 1.01 5.20
N GLU A 82 4.31 2.33 5.17
CA GLU A 82 5.00 3.09 6.23
C GLU A 82 4.45 2.76 7.63
N SER A 83 3.13 2.55 7.77
CA SER A 83 2.48 2.17 9.03
C SER A 83 2.96 0.84 9.60
N ASP A 84 3.43 -0.06 8.74
CA ASP A 84 3.79 -1.43 9.10
C ASP A 84 5.32 -1.62 9.08
N ALA A 85 6.09 -0.55 8.89
CA ALA A 85 7.53 -0.64 8.67
C ALA A 85 8.29 -1.14 9.89
N GLU A 86 7.95 -0.66 11.09
CA GLU A 86 8.55 -1.11 12.34
C GLU A 86 8.22 -2.59 12.61
N SER A 87 6.94 -2.97 12.51
CA SER A 87 6.49 -4.36 12.65
C SER A 87 7.13 -5.29 11.61
N ALA A 88 7.31 -4.83 10.37
CA ALA A 88 7.97 -5.61 9.33
C ALA A 88 9.45 -5.84 9.62
N ARG A 89 10.14 -4.84 10.19
CA ARG A 89 11.55 -4.98 10.62
C ARG A 89 11.68 -5.96 11.77
N ASP A 90 10.79 -5.91 12.75
CA ASP A 90 10.77 -6.82 13.88
C ASP A 90 10.55 -8.28 13.43
N VAL A 91 9.56 -8.51 12.55
CA VAL A 91 9.28 -9.85 11.98
C VAL A 91 10.48 -10.41 11.20
N LEU A 92 11.21 -9.56 10.49
CA LEU A 92 12.36 -9.98 9.68
C LEU A 92 13.69 -9.97 10.45
N GLY A 93 13.72 -9.43 11.68
CA GLY A 93 14.94 -9.26 12.47
C GLY A 93 15.96 -8.34 11.80
N ILE A 94 15.51 -7.36 11.01
CA ILE A 94 16.38 -6.42 10.29
C ILE A 94 16.52 -5.14 11.13
N GLU A 95 17.72 -4.87 11.62
CA GLU A 95 18.03 -3.59 12.27
C GLU A 95 18.02 -2.44 11.25
N GLU A 96 17.49 -1.28 11.66
CA GLU A 96 17.46 -0.09 10.82
C GLU A 96 18.89 0.30 10.43
N ALA A 97 19.18 0.33 9.13
CA ALA A 97 20.47 0.82 8.66
C ALA A 97 20.64 2.29 9.09
N PRO A 98 21.81 2.67 9.62
CA PRO A 98 22.07 4.01 10.17
C PRO A 98 21.99 5.13 9.12
#